data_AF-A0A239N3J0-F1
#
_entry.id   AF-A0A239N3J0-F1
#
_cell.length_a   1.000
_cell.length_b   1.000
_cell.length_c   1.000
_cell.angle_alpha   90.00
_cell.angle_beta   90.00
_cell.angle_gamma   90.00
#
_symmetry.space_group_name_H-M   'P 1'
#
loop_
_entity.id
_entity.type
_entity.pdbx_description
1 polymer ?
#
loop_
_entity_poly.entity_id
_entity_poly.type
_entity_poly.pdbx_seq_one_letter_code
_entity_poly.pdbx_strand_id
1 'polypeptide(L)'
;MDLQAVEALNEDLTEFAADIFTYLAYRGQRDYGQQYLRGLMLDGKRKSVEPMAGRLGLPRQNLGHFVAQSTWEYTEVMRRVAARAVSVIDPAAWLIDDHPFVRYGHGTAGAIVQHCGEREQHLCQVAVSVHAVSETGSTPLHWRLFIPQVWADDPERRTKAGIPPPLAHRTKQQIALELLDEIAEWG
;
A
#
# COMPACT_ATOMS: atom_id res chain seq x y z
N MET A 1 18.58 1.08 6.10
CA MET A 1 19.39 2.29 6.21
C MET A 1 19.33 2.81 7.63
N ASP A 2 20.49 3.20 8.17
CA ASP A 2 20.53 3.93 9.43
C ASP A 2 19.97 5.35 9.27
N LEU A 3 19.87 6.08 10.40
CA LEU A 3 19.32 7.43 10.40
C LEU A 3 20.16 8.40 9.55
N GLN A 4 21.48 8.26 9.54
CA GLN A 4 22.39 9.16 8.82
C GLN A 4 22.26 9.01 7.30
N ALA A 5 22.14 7.77 6.80
CA ALA A 5 21.92 7.52 5.39
C ALA A 5 20.54 8.03 4.93
N VAL A 6 19.51 7.95 5.78
CA VAL A 6 18.21 8.56 5.49
C VAL A 6 18.30 10.08 5.53
N GLU A 7 19.11 10.65 6.42
CA GLU A 7 19.34 12.09 6.49
C GLU A 7 20.04 12.64 5.24
N ALA A 8 20.95 11.87 4.65
CA ALA A 8 21.58 12.24 3.38
C ALA A 8 20.59 12.31 2.20
N LEU A 9 19.48 11.56 2.27
CA LEU A 9 18.39 11.62 1.28
C LEU A 9 17.28 12.59 1.66
N ASN A 10 17.44 13.40 2.72
CA ASN A 10 16.34 14.22 3.23
C ASN A 10 15.81 15.20 2.19
N GLU A 11 16.66 15.82 1.38
CA GLU A 11 16.22 16.77 0.36
C GLU A 11 15.36 16.06 -0.71
N ASP A 12 15.89 15.01 -1.33
CA ASP A 12 15.18 14.20 -2.33
C ASP A 12 13.87 13.61 -1.77
N LEU A 13 13.91 13.07 -0.55
CA LEU A 13 12.73 12.51 0.11
C LEU A 13 11.71 13.59 0.44
N THR A 14 12.15 14.78 0.84
CA THR A 14 11.26 15.91 1.15
C THR A 14 10.58 16.39 -0.13
N GLU A 15 11.33 16.55 -1.22
CA GLU A 15 10.78 16.92 -2.52
C GLU A 15 9.78 15.86 -3.02
N PHE A 16 10.16 14.58 -2.94
CA PHE A 16 9.29 13.47 -3.29
C PHE A 16 8.00 13.47 -2.47
N ALA A 17 8.10 13.56 -1.14
CA ALA A 17 6.93 13.56 -0.27
C ALA A 17 6.05 14.81 -0.48
N ALA A 18 6.65 15.98 -0.72
CA ALA A 18 5.93 17.21 -0.98
C ALA A 18 5.08 17.10 -2.25
N ASP A 19 5.63 16.51 -3.32
CA ASP A 19 4.92 16.25 -4.58
C ASP A 19 3.81 15.20 -4.41
N ILE A 20 4.13 14.03 -3.85
CA ILE A 20 3.16 12.94 -3.66
C ILE A 20 2.00 13.38 -2.76
N PHE A 21 2.27 14.14 -1.70
CA PHE A 21 1.25 14.56 -0.74
C PHE A 21 0.70 15.97 -0.99
N THR A 22 1.04 16.64 -2.09
CA THR A 22 0.60 18.02 -2.35
C THR A 22 -0.93 18.16 -2.40
N TYR A 23 -1.65 17.11 -2.75
CA TYR A 23 -3.12 17.11 -2.84
C TYR A 23 -3.82 17.06 -1.48
N LEU A 24 -3.11 16.66 -0.41
CA LEU A 24 -3.66 16.64 0.94
C LEU A 24 -3.92 18.06 1.39
N ALA A 25 -5.16 18.38 1.78
CA ALA A 25 -5.54 19.74 2.14
C ALA A 25 -4.81 20.24 3.39
N TYR A 26 -4.66 19.39 4.40
CA TYR A 26 -4.15 19.78 5.71
C TYR A 26 -2.63 19.62 5.80
N ARG A 27 -1.94 20.69 6.23
CA ARG A 27 -0.48 20.69 6.47
C ARG A 27 -0.06 19.52 7.36
N GLY A 28 -0.79 19.26 8.46
CA GLY A 28 -0.47 18.16 9.36
C GLY A 28 -0.48 16.79 8.67
N GLN A 29 -1.37 16.55 7.70
CA GLN A 29 -1.36 15.29 6.95
C GLN A 29 -0.11 15.16 6.08
N ARG A 30 0.30 16.24 5.40
CA ARG A 30 1.53 16.25 4.60
C ARG A 30 2.76 16.00 5.46
N ASP A 31 2.84 16.69 6.59
CA ASP A 31 3.95 16.55 7.55
C ASP A 31 4.03 15.10 8.08
N TYR A 32 2.92 14.52 8.56
CA TYR A 32 2.92 13.14 9.05
C TYR A 32 3.10 12.10 7.93
N GLY A 33 2.67 12.39 6.70
CA GLY A 33 2.94 11.55 5.52
C GLY A 33 4.43 11.44 5.24
N GLN A 34 5.13 12.59 5.21
CA GLN A 34 6.59 12.62 5.05
C GLN A 34 7.30 11.85 6.18
N GLN A 35 6.87 12.05 7.43
CA GLN A 35 7.44 11.31 8.56
C GLN A 35 7.19 9.80 8.48
N TYR A 36 6.01 9.39 8.02
CA TYR A 36 5.69 7.98 7.83
C TYR A 36 6.59 7.33 6.78
N LEU A 37 6.80 7.98 5.63
CA LEU A 37 7.74 7.51 4.60
C LEU A 37 9.16 7.39 5.14
N ARG A 38 9.64 8.40 5.88
CA ARG A 38 10.95 8.35 6.55
C ARG A 38 11.03 7.15 7.50
N GLY A 39 10.01 6.94 8.33
CA GLY A 39 9.91 5.81 9.26
C GLY A 39 9.98 4.44 8.58
N LEU A 40 9.40 4.31 7.38
CA LEU A 40 9.47 3.08 6.59
C LEU A 40 10.88 2.78 6.07
N MET A 41 11.71 3.79 5.81
CA MET A 41 13.08 3.60 5.33
C MET A 41 14.11 3.31 6.43
N LEU A 42 13.83 3.73 7.67
CA LEU A 42 14.71 3.48 8.82
C LEU A 42 14.83 1.99 9.16
N ASP A 43 16.04 1.54 9.45
CA ASP A 43 16.29 0.16 9.87
C ASP A 43 15.51 -0.24 11.12
N GLY A 44 15.14 -1.52 11.15
CA GLY A 44 14.42 -2.11 12.27
C GLY A 44 13.65 -3.35 11.86
N LYS A 45 13.64 -4.37 12.73
CA LYS A 45 12.94 -5.64 12.49
C LYS A 45 11.44 -5.49 12.26
N ARG A 46 10.82 -4.43 12.80
CA ARG A 46 9.37 -4.16 12.70
C ARG A 46 9.12 -2.76 12.15
N LYS A 47 8.28 -2.69 11.11
CA LYS A 47 7.80 -1.47 10.44
C LYS A 47 6.39 -1.07 10.90
N SER A 48 6.03 -1.36 12.15
CA SER A 48 4.75 -0.93 12.73
C SER A 48 4.86 0.50 13.29
N VAL A 49 3.71 1.16 13.50
CA VAL A 49 3.62 2.57 13.91
C VAL A 49 4.43 2.86 15.18
N GLU A 50 4.32 2.02 16.21
CA GLU A 50 4.99 2.24 17.49
C GLU A 50 6.52 2.26 17.41
N PRO A 51 7.21 1.24 16.88
CA PRO A 51 8.66 1.27 16.75
C PRO A 51 9.13 2.35 15.76
N MET A 52 8.35 2.68 14.73
CA MET A 52 8.68 3.81 13.83
C MET A 52 8.61 5.15 14.55
N ALA A 53 7.52 5.40 15.29
CA ALA A 53 7.34 6.63 16.07
C ALA A 53 8.46 6.80 17.11
N GLY A 54 8.85 5.72 17.79
CA GLY A 54 9.97 5.73 18.73
C GLY A 54 11.30 6.12 18.08
N ARG A 55 11.61 5.57 16.89
CA ARG A 55 12.83 5.94 16.14
C ARG A 55 12.82 7.38 15.63
N LEU A 56 11.65 7.90 15.25
CA LEU A 56 11.49 9.26 14.74
C LEU A 56 11.32 10.32 15.85
N GLY A 57 11.18 9.90 17.11
CA GLY A 57 10.88 10.81 18.22
C GLY A 57 9.49 11.46 18.13
N LEU A 58 8.53 10.78 17.49
CA LEU A 58 7.19 11.31 17.25
C LEU A 58 6.15 10.70 18.20
N PRO A 59 5.04 11.42 18.50
CA PRO A 59 3.93 10.84 19.22
C PRO A 59 3.31 9.68 18.42
N ARG A 60 3.34 8.46 18.98
CA ARG A 60 2.74 7.25 18.39
C ARG A 60 1.31 7.47 17.93
N GLN A 61 0.52 8.17 18.73
CA GLN A 61 -0.90 8.43 18.43
C GLN A 61 -1.08 9.24 17.15
N ASN A 62 -0.22 10.24 16.92
CA ASN A 62 -0.36 11.13 15.76
C ASN A 62 0.04 10.41 14.47
N LEU A 63 1.15 9.68 14.49
CA LEU A 63 1.58 8.85 13.35
C LEU A 63 0.55 7.75 13.04
N GLY A 64 -0.04 7.16 14.09
CA GLY A 64 -1.12 6.18 13.97
C GLY A 64 -2.41 6.78 13.39
N HIS A 65 -2.80 7.97 13.85
CA HIS A 65 -3.97 8.68 13.34
C HIS A 65 -3.80 9.03 11.86
N PHE A 66 -2.61 9.44 11.43
CA PHE A 66 -2.33 9.71 10.02
C PHE A 66 -2.61 8.47 9.13
N VAL A 67 -1.98 7.34 9.44
CA VAL A 67 -2.09 6.14 8.58
C VAL A 67 -3.45 5.44 8.67
N ALA A 68 -4.12 5.47 9.82
CA ALA A 68 -5.31 4.64 10.05
C ALA A 68 -6.66 5.40 10.07
N GLN A 69 -6.66 6.72 10.29
CA GLN A 69 -7.89 7.47 10.54
C GLN A 69 -8.02 8.75 9.71
N SER A 70 -6.92 9.31 9.24
CA SER A 70 -6.95 10.55 8.46
C SER A 70 -7.55 10.29 7.09
N THR A 71 -8.32 11.26 6.59
CA THR A 71 -8.93 11.19 5.26
C THR A 71 -7.88 11.51 4.19
N TRP A 72 -7.51 10.51 3.40
CA TRP A 72 -6.69 10.67 2.21
C TRP A 72 -7.06 9.63 1.16
N GLU A 73 -7.06 10.06 -0.10
CA GLU A 73 -7.39 9.21 -1.25
C GLU A 73 -6.15 8.43 -1.68
N TYR A 74 -6.06 7.16 -1.30
CA TYR A 74 -4.88 6.33 -1.61
C TYR A 74 -4.64 6.21 -3.12
N THR A 75 -5.69 6.25 -3.94
CA THR A 75 -5.59 6.21 -5.41
C THR A 75 -4.84 7.39 -5.98
N GLU A 76 -4.93 8.58 -5.37
CA GLU A 76 -4.17 9.75 -5.79
C GLU A 76 -2.68 9.62 -5.43
N VAL A 77 -2.35 8.98 -4.30
CA VAL A 77 -0.96 8.59 -3.97
C VAL A 77 -0.44 7.61 -5.02
N MET A 78 -1.21 6.56 -5.32
CA MET A 78 -0.84 5.53 -6.30
C MET A 78 -0.61 6.13 -7.67
N ARG A 79 -1.52 6.98 -8.16
CA ARG A 79 -1.41 7.67 -9.45
C ARG A 79 -0.11 8.48 -9.57
N ARG A 80 0.21 9.29 -8.55
CA ARG A 80 1.44 10.12 -8.54
C ARG A 80 2.70 9.26 -8.48
N VAL A 81 2.70 8.21 -7.66
CA VAL A 81 3.83 7.28 -7.58
C VAL A 81 4.01 6.53 -8.90
N ALA A 82 2.92 6.06 -9.52
CA ALA A 82 2.93 5.35 -10.79
C ALA A 82 3.52 6.20 -11.92
N ALA A 83 3.12 7.47 -12.06
CA ALA A 83 3.66 8.38 -13.07
C ALA A 83 5.18 8.54 -12.95
N ARG A 84 5.70 8.67 -11.72
CA ARG A 84 7.15 8.73 -11.47
C ARG A 84 7.83 7.39 -11.74
N ALA A 85 7.21 6.30 -11.30
CA ALA A 85 7.74 4.95 -11.44
C ALA A 85 7.90 4.54 -12.90
N VAL A 86 6.90 4.83 -13.76
CA VAL A 86 6.97 4.58 -15.21
C VAL A 86 8.13 5.37 -15.83
N SER A 87 8.31 6.63 -15.45
CA SER A 87 9.40 7.47 -15.97
C SER A 87 10.79 6.97 -15.57
N VAL A 88 10.92 6.31 -14.41
CA VAL A 88 12.19 5.78 -13.90
C VAL A 88 12.49 4.38 -14.43
N ILE A 89 11.48 3.52 -14.53
CA ILE A 89 11.65 2.11 -14.92
C ILE A 89 11.75 1.96 -16.44
N ASP A 90 11.16 2.86 -17.22
CA ASP A 90 11.03 2.77 -18.68
C ASP A 90 10.48 1.37 -19.11
N PRO A 91 9.20 1.09 -18.80
CA PRO A 91 8.67 -0.26 -18.89
C PRO A 91 8.63 -0.79 -20.32
N ALA A 92 9.18 -2.00 -20.51
CA ALA A 92 9.06 -2.76 -21.75
C ALA A 92 7.80 -3.66 -21.76
N ALA A 93 7.22 -3.94 -20.59
CA ALA A 93 6.03 -4.77 -20.44
C ALA A 93 5.23 -4.41 -19.19
N TRP A 94 3.98 -4.90 -19.17
CA TRP A 94 3.07 -4.82 -18.03
C TRP A 94 2.79 -6.23 -17.51
N LEU A 95 2.83 -6.40 -16.19
CA LEU A 95 2.56 -7.67 -15.52
C LEU A 95 1.35 -7.55 -14.61
N ILE A 96 0.48 -8.55 -14.64
CA ILE A 96 -0.62 -8.71 -13.68
C ILE A 96 -0.21 -9.83 -12.71
N ASP A 97 -0.28 -9.55 -11.41
CA ASP A 97 0.05 -10.50 -10.35
C ASP A 97 -1.02 -10.49 -9.26
N ASP A 98 -1.27 -11.65 -8.64
CA ASP A 98 -2.17 -11.82 -7.49
C ASP A 98 -1.40 -12.28 -6.24
N HIS A 99 -0.53 -11.40 -5.76
CA HIS A 99 0.41 -11.71 -4.70
C HIS A 99 -0.29 -12.08 -3.36
N PRO A 100 -0.04 -13.30 -2.82
CA PRO A 100 -0.55 -13.70 -1.52
C PRO A 100 0.43 -13.27 -0.41
N PHE A 101 -0.10 -12.67 0.64
CA PHE A 101 0.63 -12.28 1.82
C PHE A 101 0.19 -13.10 3.03
N VAL A 102 1.12 -13.85 3.63
CA VAL A 102 0.87 -14.65 4.84
C VAL A 102 0.38 -13.77 5.98
N ARG A 103 -0.63 -14.25 6.71
CA ARG A 103 -1.20 -13.63 7.91
C ARG A 103 -1.26 -14.65 9.03
N TYR A 104 -1.15 -14.16 10.26
CA TYR A 104 -1.13 -15.00 11.46
C TYR A 104 -2.36 -14.79 12.37
N GLY A 105 -3.36 -14.01 11.92
CA GLY A 105 -4.57 -13.74 12.69
C GLY A 105 -5.83 -13.73 11.82
N HIS A 106 -6.90 -14.38 12.30
CA HIS A 106 -8.16 -14.55 11.56
C HIS A 106 -8.98 -13.26 11.37
N GLY A 107 -8.61 -12.19 12.08
CA GLY A 107 -9.22 -10.86 11.97
C GLY A 107 -8.71 -9.99 10.83
N THR A 108 -7.73 -10.46 10.04
CA THR A 108 -7.22 -9.69 8.89
C THR A 108 -8.20 -9.72 7.73
N ALA A 109 -8.68 -8.54 7.31
CA ALA A 109 -9.61 -8.36 6.20
C ALA A 109 -9.23 -9.16 4.94
N GLY A 110 -10.17 -9.92 4.39
CA GLY A 110 -9.96 -10.70 3.16
C GLY A 110 -9.02 -11.91 3.30
N ALA A 111 -8.50 -12.21 4.50
CA ALA A 111 -7.61 -13.35 4.70
C ALA A 111 -8.39 -14.67 4.80
N ILE A 112 -7.98 -15.68 4.03
CA ILE A 112 -8.52 -17.05 4.04
C ILE A 112 -7.39 -18.07 3.97
N VAL A 113 -7.65 -19.31 4.37
CA VAL A 113 -6.69 -20.40 4.17
C VAL A 113 -6.65 -20.75 2.68
N GLN A 114 -5.51 -20.52 2.05
CA GLN A 114 -5.29 -20.76 0.62
C GLN A 114 -3.79 -20.95 0.34
N HIS A 115 -3.46 -21.32 -0.89
CA HIS A 115 -2.08 -21.46 -1.33
C HIS A 115 -1.37 -20.09 -1.38
N CYS A 116 -0.10 -20.05 -0.97
CA CYS A 116 0.68 -18.81 -0.85
C CYS A 116 2.03 -18.95 -1.55
N GLY A 117 2.06 -18.74 -2.86
CA GLY A 117 3.19 -19.16 -3.69
C GLY A 117 3.38 -20.68 -3.59
N GLU A 118 4.60 -21.19 -3.74
CA GLU A 118 4.91 -22.63 -3.77
C GLU A 118 4.76 -23.37 -2.41
N ARG A 119 4.20 -22.73 -1.38
CA ARG A 119 4.11 -23.29 0.00
C ARG A 119 2.81 -24.05 0.27
N GLU A 120 2.77 -24.77 1.39
CA GLU A 120 1.53 -25.35 1.94
C GLU A 120 0.43 -24.30 2.16
N GLN A 121 -0.83 -24.74 2.36
CA GLN A 121 -1.94 -23.83 2.60
C GLN A 121 -1.75 -23.06 3.91
N HIS A 122 -1.86 -21.74 3.84
CA HIS A 122 -1.75 -20.84 4.98
C HIS A 122 -2.85 -19.79 4.95
N LEU A 123 -3.12 -19.16 6.09
CA LEU A 123 -3.98 -17.99 6.13
C LEU A 123 -3.30 -16.84 5.37
N CYS A 124 -3.88 -16.42 4.25
CA CYS A 124 -3.28 -15.43 3.35
C CYS A 124 -4.29 -14.38 2.91
N GLN A 125 -3.81 -13.16 2.82
CA GLN A 125 -4.49 -12.01 2.22
C GLN A 125 -3.91 -11.78 0.83
N VAL A 126 -4.73 -11.61 -0.20
CA VAL A 126 -4.25 -11.48 -1.59
C VAL A 126 -4.46 -10.05 -2.09
N ALA A 127 -3.45 -9.47 -2.73
CA ALA A 127 -3.62 -8.26 -3.53
C ALA A 127 -3.48 -8.60 -5.01
N VAL A 128 -4.42 -8.13 -5.83
CA VAL A 128 -4.26 -8.13 -7.29
C VAL A 128 -3.60 -6.83 -7.68
N SER A 129 -2.61 -6.88 -8.56
CA SER A 129 -1.73 -5.76 -8.86
C SER A 129 -1.30 -5.73 -10.32
N VAL A 130 -1.04 -4.52 -10.82
CA VAL A 130 -0.46 -4.27 -12.14
C VAL A 130 0.92 -3.65 -11.92
N HIS A 131 1.93 -4.17 -12.60
CA HIS A 131 3.33 -3.75 -12.47
C HIS A 131 3.89 -3.29 -13.80
N ALA A 132 4.73 -2.26 -13.76
CA ALA A 132 5.66 -1.92 -14.83
C ALA A 132 6.88 -2.84 -14.72
N VAL A 133 7.34 -3.37 -15.85
CA VAL A 133 8.50 -4.27 -15.91
C VAL A 133 9.46 -3.80 -16.99
N SER A 134 10.75 -3.74 -16.67
CA SER A 134 11.84 -3.56 -17.61
C SER A 134 13.02 -4.46 -17.23
N GLU A 135 14.12 -4.38 -17.98
CA GLU A 135 15.34 -5.14 -17.68
C GLU A 135 15.97 -4.75 -16.33
N THR A 136 15.69 -3.54 -15.82
CA THR A 136 16.24 -3.05 -14.55
C THR A 136 15.41 -3.47 -13.34
N GLY A 137 14.18 -3.93 -13.54
CA GLY A 137 13.34 -4.45 -12.47
C GLY A 137 11.84 -4.34 -12.75
N SER A 138 11.05 -4.57 -11.70
CA SER A 138 9.59 -4.45 -11.71
C SER A 138 9.10 -3.59 -10.56
N THR A 139 8.09 -2.75 -10.80
CA THR A 139 7.47 -1.93 -9.77
C THR A 139 5.95 -1.97 -9.86
N PRO A 140 5.23 -2.13 -8.73
CA PRO A 140 3.78 -2.09 -8.73
C PRO A 140 3.28 -0.67 -8.99
N LEU A 141 2.36 -0.53 -9.94
CA LEU A 141 1.75 0.75 -10.33
C LEU A 141 0.38 0.95 -9.69
N HIS A 142 -0.39 -0.14 -9.56
CA HIS A 142 -1.67 -0.14 -8.87
C HIS A 142 -1.95 -1.50 -8.27
N TRP A 143 -2.72 -1.52 -7.18
CA TRP A 143 -3.17 -2.77 -6.57
C TRP A 143 -4.47 -2.58 -5.78
N ARG A 144 -5.17 -3.70 -5.61
CA ARG A 144 -6.40 -3.77 -4.81
C ARG A 144 -6.44 -5.06 -4.01
N LEU A 145 -6.96 -4.94 -2.79
CA LEU A 145 -7.22 -6.09 -1.92
C LEU A 145 -8.32 -6.97 -2.54
N PHE A 146 -8.06 -8.26 -2.70
CA PHE A 146 -9.09 -9.23 -3.06
C PHE A 146 -9.92 -9.58 -1.82
N ILE A 147 -11.23 -9.38 -1.90
CA ILE A 147 -12.19 -9.81 -0.88
C ILE A 147 -12.84 -11.12 -1.32
N PRO A 148 -12.53 -12.26 -0.69
CA PRO A 148 -13.15 -13.55 -1.03
C PRO A 148 -14.67 -13.55 -0.76
N GLN A 149 -15.41 -14.37 -1.50
CA GLN A 149 -16.87 -14.50 -1.33
C GLN A 149 -17.28 -14.77 0.12
N VAL A 150 -16.56 -15.68 0.81
CA VAL A 150 -16.80 -16.00 2.23
C VAL A 150 -16.66 -14.80 3.18
N TRP A 151 -15.91 -13.76 2.79
CA TRP A 151 -15.86 -12.50 3.53
C TRP A 151 -17.00 -11.57 3.11
N ALA A 152 -17.36 -11.56 1.83
CA ALA A 152 -18.47 -10.75 1.34
C ALA A 152 -19.82 -11.16 1.94
N ASP A 153 -20.00 -12.45 2.20
CA ASP A 153 -21.21 -13.05 2.77
C ASP A 153 -21.31 -12.92 4.31
N ASP A 154 -20.33 -12.28 4.97
CA ASP A 154 -20.28 -12.14 6.43
C ASP A 154 -20.23 -10.65 6.85
N PRO A 155 -21.40 -9.99 6.98
CA PRO A 155 -21.48 -8.57 7.33
C PRO A 155 -20.89 -8.24 8.70
N GLU A 156 -21.01 -9.14 9.69
CA GLU A 156 -20.48 -8.94 11.03
C GLU A 156 -18.95 -8.91 11.00
N ARG A 157 -18.35 -9.90 10.32
CA ARG A 157 -16.89 -9.98 10.18
C ARG A 157 -16.33 -8.83 9.36
N ARG A 158 -17.03 -8.38 8.31
CA ARG A 158 -16.67 -7.19 7.52
C ARG A 158 -16.63 -5.93 8.40
N THR A 159 -17.67 -5.74 9.21
CA THR A 159 -17.79 -4.59 10.12
C THR A 159 -16.65 -4.59 11.13
N LYS A 160 -16.38 -5.74 11.76
CA LYS A 160 -15.29 -5.89 12.74
C LYS A 160 -13.91 -5.62 12.14
N ALA A 161 -13.70 -5.98 10.87
CA ALA A 161 -12.43 -5.76 10.16
C ALA A 161 -12.33 -4.36 9.52
N GLY A 162 -13.35 -3.51 9.63
CA GLY A 162 -13.37 -2.18 9.04
C GLY A 162 -13.45 -2.17 7.51
N ILE A 163 -14.02 -3.22 6.89
CA ILE A 163 -14.19 -3.28 5.43
C ILE A 163 -15.33 -2.33 5.03
N PRO A 164 -15.09 -1.34 4.15
CA PRO A 164 -16.13 -0.42 3.71
C PRO A 164 -17.31 -1.14 3.02
N PRO A 165 -18.57 -0.68 3.20
CA PRO A 165 -19.73 -1.29 2.55
C PRO A 165 -19.62 -1.44 1.02
N PRO A 166 -19.08 -0.45 0.26
CA PRO A 166 -18.95 -0.56 -1.19
C PRO A 166 -17.99 -1.66 -1.66
N LEU A 167 -17.09 -2.15 -0.80
CA LEU A 167 -16.07 -3.12 -1.19
C LEU A 167 -16.67 -4.55 -1.24
N ALA A 168 -17.29 -4.90 -2.36
CA ALA A 168 -17.90 -6.22 -2.57
C ALA A 168 -16.88 -7.28 -3.03
N HIS A 169 -17.32 -8.55 -3.07
CA HIS A 169 -16.56 -9.58 -3.77
C HIS A 169 -16.51 -9.26 -5.26
N ARG A 170 -15.31 -9.41 -5.84
CA ARG A 170 -15.05 -9.41 -7.28
C ARG A 170 -14.04 -10.50 -7.56
N THR A 171 -14.13 -11.15 -8.71
CA THR A 171 -13.10 -12.10 -9.15
C THR A 171 -11.77 -11.38 -9.34
N LYS A 172 -10.66 -12.11 -9.24
CA LYS A 172 -9.32 -11.53 -9.43
C LYS A 172 -9.15 -10.93 -10.84
N GLN A 173 -9.78 -11.55 -11.84
CA GLN A 173 -9.80 -11.09 -13.22
C GLN A 173 -10.58 -9.78 -13.38
N GLN A 174 -11.74 -9.65 -12.72
CA GLN A 174 -12.49 -8.39 -12.70
C GLN A 174 -11.66 -7.27 -12.05
N ILE A 175 -11.01 -7.56 -10.92
CA ILE A 175 -10.13 -6.57 -10.28
C ILE A 175 -8.98 -6.18 -11.22
N ALA A 176 -8.34 -7.16 -11.89
CA ALA A 176 -7.25 -6.86 -12.82
C ALA A 176 -7.69 -5.96 -13.98
N LEU A 177 -8.86 -6.21 -14.57
CA LEU A 177 -9.42 -5.37 -15.63
C LEU A 177 -9.72 -3.94 -15.12
N GLU A 178 -10.37 -3.82 -13.95
CA GLU A 178 -10.62 -2.51 -13.34
C GLU A 178 -9.33 -1.73 -13.06
N LEU A 179 -8.27 -2.42 -12.60
CA LEU A 179 -6.97 -1.77 -12.38
C LEU A 179 -6.36 -1.26 -13.70
N LEU A 180 -6.51 -2.00 -14.80
CA LEU A 180 -6.05 -1.56 -16.12
C LEU A 180 -6.85 -0.37 -16.63
N ASP A 181 -8.18 -0.39 -16.48
CA ASP A 181 -9.05 0.72 -16.86
C ASP A 181 -8.70 1.98 -16.07
N GLU A 182 -8.51 1.88 -14.75
CA GLU A 182 -8.12 2.99 -13.89
C GLU A 182 -6.73 3.55 -14.24
N ILE A 183 -5.73 2.69 -14.51
CA ILE A 183 -4.40 3.14 -14.94
C ILE A 183 -4.49 3.86 -16.29
N ALA A 184 -5.31 3.37 -17.24
CA ALA A 184 -5.48 4.02 -18.53
C ALA A 184 -6.09 5.43 -18.43
N GLU A 185 -6.89 5.69 -17.39
CA GLU A 185 -7.43 7.03 -17.09
C GLU A 185 -6.38 7.98 -16.48
N TRP A 186 -5.25 7.48 -15.99
CA TRP A 186 -4.23 8.30 -15.34
C TRP A 186 -3.31 9.05 -16.32
N GLY A 187 -3.34 8.68 -17.60
CA GLY A 187 -2.46 9.19 -18.66
C GLY A 187 -1.09 8.52 -18.69
#